data_AF-A0A9P7C2L2-F1
#
_entry.id   AF-A0A9P7C2L2-F1
#
_cell.length_a   1.000
_cell.length_b   1.000
_cell.length_c   1.000
_cell.angle_alpha   90.00
_cell.angle_beta   90.00
_cell.angle_gamma   90.00
#
_symmetry.space_group_name_H-M   'P 1'
#
loop_
_entity.id
_entity.type
_entity.pdbx_description
1 polymer ?
#
loop_
_entity_poly.entity_id
_entity_poly.type
_entity_poly.pdbx_seq_one_letter_code
_entity_poly.pdbx_strand_id
1 'polypeptide(L)'
;MHSDAANVLNKFNNNKDQESSLLITAPLATCNENMRDNRQNGLYGLTQRMFYIDYQSSRSPQTLRTDYTHLYSASITQADIDEAQFIAHLATYISQQPYPTNAKLAVLTVCDVQKDLISNCLKNEVPRRTVFKSSLEKIKVSRIDQHPGREYWFTIVSTATPGGSKCLEDNLSIALTRAKYGVYIVGKPNQDAVHPRWNKFSQYMHEIGLYGHQIILTCHKHKTSLAVGFWLEFERIKNGGCNQPCKALMADGHVCPEECHHGSHKEVVCHESCNRIRPSHCTHPCLNKCYECSANGHCPPCTEECTIELDCGHKYTGQCCDIPNIHKTKCTEPVEATLSCGHNAYVKCFETQNLNAIVCQERHTIVLRCGHSSEARCGTEVLCTEECDQFYECGQHVCQELCGMDHSHERQYCPANCSKELICGHRCANGCAKADDHTQRCLEKCDYSCLHGYECSRACFEECIKCVSPCSYQCKHFKCLKRCYEICDRPPCNAPCREIFDCSHQCPGLCGEPCPPCAVCNPDKKCSISLRKVSEFDANERVYMLPYCGCGTYYALLKCACFKLLV
;
A
#
# COMPACT_ATOMS: atom_id res chain seq x y z
N MET A 1 -36.94 -10.52 -8.69
CA MET A 1 -35.67 -11.13 -8.22
C MET A 1 -35.89 -12.41 -7.43
N HIS A 2 -36.78 -12.45 -6.42
CA HIS A 2 -37.31 -13.73 -5.89
C HIS A 2 -38.26 -14.45 -6.86
N SER A 3 -38.69 -13.78 -7.95
CA SER A 3 -39.66 -14.30 -8.90
C SER A 3 -39.23 -15.61 -9.55
N ASP A 4 -38.04 -15.76 -10.14
CA ASP A 4 -37.90 -16.87 -11.10
C ASP A 4 -37.72 -18.24 -10.44
N ALA A 5 -36.83 -18.37 -9.45
CA ALA A 5 -36.68 -19.62 -8.69
C ALA A 5 -37.90 -19.92 -7.79
N ALA A 6 -38.49 -18.90 -7.14
CA ALA A 6 -39.71 -19.10 -6.36
C ALA A 6 -40.93 -19.36 -7.24
N ASN A 7 -41.00 -18.79 -8.45
CA ASN A 7 -42.03 -19.09 -9.44
C ASN A 7 -41.87 -20.51 -9.97
N VAL A 8 -40.64 -20.97 -10.23
CA VAL A 8 -40.35 -22.36 -10.61
C VAL A 8 -40.83 -23.31 -9.50
N LEU A 9 -40.51 -23.00 -8.23
CA LEU A 9 -40.95 -23.79 -7.08
C LEU A 9 -42.47 -23.74 -6.86
N ASN A 10 -43.08 -22.56 -6.95
CA ASN A 10 -44.53 -22.36 -6.80
C ASN A 10 -45.28 -23.07 -7.92
N LYS A 11 -44.82 -22.97 -9.18
CA LYS A 11 -45.40 -23.72 -10.30
C LYS A 11 -45.26 -25.22 -10.09
N PHE A 12 -44.10 -25.72 -9.66
CA PHE A 12 -43.91 -27.13 -9.35
C PHE A 12 -44.85 -27.63 -8.24
N ASN A 13 -45.02 -26.85 -7.17
CA ASN A 13 -45.90 -27.20 -6.05
C ASN A 13 -47.40 -27.08 -6.42
N ASN A 14 -47.76 -26.13 -7.29
CA ASN A 14 -49.14 -25.91 -7.74
C ASN A 14 -49.58 -26.90 -8.82
N ASN A 15 -48.65 -27.57 -9.51
CA ASN A 15 -48.95 -28.59 -10.53
C ASN A 15 -49.35 -29.95 -9.92
N LYS A 16 -49.82 -29.97 -8.65
CA LYS A 16 -50.26 -31.20 -7.97
C LYS A 16 -51.77 -31.37 -8.05
N ASP A 17 -52.16 -32.58 -8.44
CA ASP A 17 -53.43 -33.22 -8.12
C ASP A 17 -53.69 -33.25 -6.60
N GLN A 18 -54.98 -33.22 -6.25
CA GLN A 18 -55.56 -32.89 -4.93
C GLN A 18 -55.18 -33.77 -3.72
N GLU A 19 -54.32 -34.79 -3.84
CA GLU A 19 -54.19 -35.84 -2.79
C GLU A 19 -53.03 -35.70 -1.78
N SER A 20 -52.23 -34.63 -1.79
CA SER A 20 -51.22 -34.43 -0.74
C SER A 20 -51.38 -33.10 0.01
N SER A 21 -52.63 -32.75 0.32
CA SER A 21 -52.99 -31.57 1.11
C SER A 21 -52.88 -31.84 2.61
N LEU A 22 -51.74 -32.31 3.10
CA LEU A 22 -51.45 -32.28 4.54
C LEU A 22 -49.96 -31.95 4.77
N LEU A 23 -49.76 -30.83 5.48
CA LEU A 23 -48.52 -30.39 6.15
C LEU A 23 -47.40 -29.78 5.30
N ILE A 24 -47.61 -28.56 4.80
CA ILE A 24 -46.55 -27.52 4.82
C ILE A 24 -47.19 -26.18 5.24
N THR A 25 -47.38 -25.97 6.54
CA THR A 25 -47.70 -24.68 7.17
C THR A 25 -46.46 -24.02 7.79
N ALA A 26 -45.26 -24.34 7.29
CA ALA A 26 -44.14 -23.43 7.49
C ALA A 26 -44.40 -22.21 6.60
N PRO A 27 -44.49 -20.98 7.14
CA PRO A 27 -44.59 -19.82 6.31
C PRO A 27 -43.34 -19.82 5.42
N LEU A 28 -43.53 -20.03 4.11
CA LEU A 28 -42.59 -19.52 3.13
C LEU A 28 -42.37 -18.07 3.55
N ALA A 29 -41.12 -17.72 3.92
CA ALA A 29 -40.77 -16.36 4.32
C ALA A 29 -41.48 -15.42 3.35
N THR A 30 -42.45 -14.68 3.88
CA THR A 30 -43.37 -13.95 3.03
C THR A 30 -42.54 -13.04 2.13
N CYS A 31 -42.97 -12.90 0.88
CA CYS A 31 -42.35 -12.12 -0.20
C CYS A 31 -41.78 -10.74 0.23
N ASN A 32 -42.22 -10.21 1.38
CA ASN A 32 -41.85 -8.89 1.89
C ASN A 32 -40.68 -8.85 2.88
N GLU A 33 -40.30 -9.94 3.56
CA GLU A 33 -39.21 -9.84 4.57
C GLU A 33 -37.80 -9.76 3.95
N ASN A 34 -37.68 -10.12 2.67
CA ASN A 34 -36.39 -10.18 1.95
C ASN A 34 -36.09 -8.95 1.08
N MET A 35 -36.95 -7.92 1.13
CA MET A 35 -36.82 -6.70 0.35
C MET A 35 -36.07 -5.62 1.13
N ARG A 36 -34.75 -5.50 0.95
CA ARG A 36 -34.03 -4.28 1.38
C ARG A 36 -32.97 -3.69 0.45
N ASP A 37 -32.66 -4.26 -0.72
CA ASP A 37 -31.72 -3.60 -1.64
C ASP A 37 -32.25 -3.51 -3.07
N ASN A 38 -32.60 -2.28 -3.44
CA ASN A 38 -33.24 -1.87 -4.69
C ASN A 38 -32.24 -1.69 -5.85
N ARG A 39 -31.21 -2.56 -5.94
CA ARG A 39 -30.19 -2.51 -7.01
C ARG A 39 -30.20 -3.81 -7.80
N GLN A 40 -30.56 -3.75 -9.09
CA GLN A 40 -30.43 -4.87 -10.02
C GLN A 40 -28.96 -5.25 -10.16
N ASN A 41 -28.48 -6.19 -9.34
CA ASN A 41 -27.16 -6.77 -9.51
C ASN A 41 -27.21 -7.77 -10.69
N GLY A 42 -26.40 -7.51 -11.73
CA GLY A 42 -26.21 -8.43 -12.85
C GLY A 42 -25.70 -9.80 -12.38
N LEU A 43 -26.10 -10.87 -13.08
CA LEU A 43 -25.59 -12.22 -12.81
C LEU A 43 -24.19 -12.34 -13.45
N TYR A 44 -23.17 -12.36 -12.61
CA TYR A 44 -21.77 -12.53 -13.01
C TYR A 44 -21.37 -14.01 -13.00
N GLY A 45 -20.61 -14.43 -14.00
CA GLY A 45 -20.07 -15.78 -14.10
C GLY A 45 -21.03 -16.83 -14.67
N LEU A 46 -22.34 -16.57 -14.67
CA LEU A 46 -23.37 -17.59 -14.93
C LEU A 46 -24.42 -17.04 -15.90
N THR A 47 -25.03 -17.90 -16.70
CA THR A 47 -26.10 -17.51 -17.65
C THR A 47 -27.49 -17.56 -17.05
N GLN A 48 -27.72 -18.48 -16.10
CA GLN A 48 -29.04 -18.77 -15.54
C GLN A 48 -28.97 -18.74 -14.02
N ARG A 49 -30.06 -18.27 -13.37
CA ARG A 49 -30.15 -18.21 -11.90
C ARG A 49 -30.49 -19.55 -11.27
N MET A 50 -31.03 -20.48 -12.04
CA MET A 50 -31.34 -21.81 -11.58
C MET A 50 -31.03 -22.83 -12.67
N PHE A 51 -30.34 -23.91 -12.32
CA PHE A 51 -29.99 -24.95 -13.29
C PHE A 51 -29.78 -26.30 -12.59
N TYR A 52 -30.29 -27.36 -13.20
CA TYR A 52 -30.07 -28.75 -12.77
C TYR A 52 -28.99 -29.38 -13.64
N ILE A 53 -27.91 -29.83 -13.02
CA ILE A 53 -26.76 -30.46 -13.66
C ILE A 53 -26.88 -31.97 -13.44
N ASP A 54 -27.21 -32.69 -14.52
CA ASP A 54 -27.11 -34.14 -14.60
C ASP A 54 -25.63 -34.52 -14.74
N TYR A 55 -25.01 -34.80 -13.60
CA TYR A 55 -23.56 -34.95 -13.54
C TYR A 55 -23.10 -36.30 -14.11
N GLN A 56 -22.22 -36.24 -15.10
CA GLN A 56 -21.62 -37.41 -15.75
C GLN A 56 -20.11 -37.40 -15.52
N SER A 57 -19.58 -38.38 -14.80
CA SER A 57 -18.13 -38.51 -14.60
C SER A 57 -17.41 -38.76 -15.93
N SER A 58 -16.23 -38.17 -16.08
CA SER A 58 -15.38 -38.36 -17.26
C SER A 58 -14.84 -39.80 -17.29
N ARG A 59 -14.99 -40.50 -18.42
CA ARG A 59 -14.50 -41.87 -18.62
C ARG A 59 -12.96 -42.00 -18.67
N SER A 60 -12.20 -41.00 -18.22
CA SER A 60 -10.74 -41.09 -18.21
C SER A 60 -10.25 -42.05 -17.11
N PRO A 61 -9.33 -42.98 -17.40
CA PRO A 61 -8.76 -43.88 -16.39
C PRO A 61 -7.81 -43.07 -15.49
N GLN A 62 -8.36 -42.44 -14.46
CA GLN A 62 -7.56 -41.84 -13.40
C GLN A 62 -7.38 -42.88 -12.30
N THR A 63 -6.12 -43.18 -11.97
CA THR A 63 -5.76 -43.98 -10.81
C THR A 63 -6.48 -43.43 -9.57
N LEU A 64 -7.21 -44.30 -8.86
CA LEU A 64 -7.80 -44.00 -7.55
C LEU A 64 -6.77 -43.23 -6.72
N ARG A 65 -7.08 -41.97 -6.40
CA ARG A 65 -6.28 -41.24 -5.42
C ARG A 65 -6.52 -41.93 -4.07
N THR A 66 -5.53 -42.72 -3.65
CA THR A 66 -5.53 -43.55 -2.43
C THR A 66 -5.76 -42.76 -1.13
N ASP A 67 -5.78 -41.44 -1.19
CA ASP A 67 -6.01 -40.55 -0.03
C ASP A 67 -7.48 -40.56 0.45
N TYR A 68 -8.44 -40.91 -0.42
CA TYR A 68 -9.88 -40.88 -0.10
C TYR A 68 -10.42 -42.18 0.48
N THR A 69 -9.73 -43.30 0.24
CA THR A 69 -10.17 -44.65 0.62
C THR A 69 -9.93 -45.01 2.10
N HIS A 70 -9.08 -44.25 2.80
CA HIS A 70 -8.75 -44.54 4.21
C HIS A 70 -9.64 -43.82 5.24
N LEU A 71 -10.53 -42.91 4.80
CA LEU A 71 -11.35 -42.09 5.70
C LEU A 71 -12.70 -42.73 6.06
N TYR A 72 -13.20 -43.68 5.27
CA TYR A 72 -14.53 -44.26 5.44
C TYR A 72 -14.51 -45.78 5.25
N SER A 73 -15.33 -46.49 6.02
CA SER A 73 -15.61 -47.92 5.86
C SER A 73 -16.55 -48.23 4.67
N ALA A 74 -16.93 -47.22 3.89
CA ALA A 74 -17.81 -47.32 2.73
C ALA A 74 -17.03 -47.34 1.41
N SER A 75 -17.51 -48.10 0.42
CA SER A 75 -16.93 -48.17 -0.92
C SER A 75 -17.20 -46.90 -1.72
N ILE A 76 -16.34 -45.89 -1.58
CA ILE A 76 -16.39 -44.65 -2.36
C ILE A 76 -15.84 -44.91 -3.76
N THR A 77 -16.58 -44.51 -4.80
CA THR A 77 -16.16 -44.68 -6.19
C THR A 77 -15.43 -43.44 -6.72
N GLN A 78 -14.67 -43.59 -7.80
CA GLN A 78 -14.03 -42.43 -8.46
C GLN A 78 -15.08 -41.42 -8.97
N ALA A 79 -16.25 -41.89 -9.41
CA ALA A 79 -17.34 -41.03 -9.86
C ALA A 79 -17.95 -40.17 -8.73
N ASP A 80 -17.87 -40.62 -7.48
CA ASP A 80 -18.28 -39.83 -6.31
C ASP A 80 -17.28 -38.72 -6.02
N ILE A 81 -15.98 -39.04 -6.13
CA ILE A 81 -14.88 -38.08 -5.96
C ILE A 81 -14.93 -37.01 -7.05
N ASP A 82 -15.12 -37.41 -8.32
CA ASP A 82 -15.19 -36.48 -9.44
C ASP A 82 -16.37 -35.50 -9.30
N GLU A 83 -17.51 -35.96 -8.78
CA GLU A 83 -18.67 -35.13 -8.50
C GLU A 83 -18.39 -34.11 -7.38
N ALA A 84 -17.75 -34.57 -6.29
CA ALA A 84 -17.33 -33.69 -5.21
C ALA A 84 -16.32 -32.62 -5.69
N GLN A 85 -15.39 -33.01 -6.56
CA GLN A 85 -14.45 -32.09 -7.21
C GLN A 85 -15.19 -31.09 -8.10
N PHE A 86 -16.16 -31.54 -8.90
CA PHE A 86 -16.95 -30.65 -9.75
C PHE A 86 -17.67 -29.59 -8.92
N ILE A 87 -18.33 -30.01 -7.83
CA ILE A 87 -19.04 -29.10 -6.91
C ILE A 87 -18.06 -28.11 -6.26
N ALA A 88 -16.91 -28.58 -5.79
CA ALA A 88 -15.89 -27.73 -5.17
C ALA A 88 -15.35 -26.67 -6.14
N HIS A 89 -15.09 -27.04 -7.40
CA HIS A 89 -14.61 -26.11 -8.42
C HIS A 89 -15.70 -25.13 -8.88
N LEU A 90 -16.94 -25.58 -9.04
CA LEU A 90 -18.07 -24.71 -9.34
C LEU A 90 -18.30 -23.70 -8.20
N ALA A 91 -18.25 -24.16 -6.95
CA ALA A 91 -18.37 -23.30 -5.78
C ALA A 91 -17.28 -22.23 -5.74
N THR A 92 -16.05 -22.63 -6.03
CA THR A 92 -14.88 -21.73 -6.10
C THR A 92 -15.03 -20.70 -7.21
N TYR A 93 -15.48 -21.12 -8.40
CA TYR A 93 -15.71 -20.21 -9.51
C TYR A 93 -16.76 -19.14 -9.18
N ILE A 94 -17.87 -19.53 -8.54
CA ILE A 94 -18.93 -18.59 -8.12
C ILE A 94 -18.43 -17.63 -7.03
N SER A 95 -17.64 -18.12 -6.07
CA SER A 95 -17.14 -17.28 -4.97
C SER A 95 -16.08 -16.23 -5.40
N GLN A 96 -15.41 -16.50 -6.53
CA GLN A 96 -14.45 -15.61 -7.19
C GLN A 96 -15.09 -14.55 -8.09
N GLN A 97 -16.40 -14.62 -8.36
CA GLN A 97 -17.09 -13.59 -9.13
C GLN A 97 -17.14 -12.25 -8.37
N PRO A 98 -17.30 -11.11 -9.06
CA PRO A 98 -17.26 -9.76 -8.48
C PRO A 98 -18.54 -9.40 -7.69
N TYR A 99 -19.01 -10.32 -6.86
CA TYR A 99 -20.09 -10.08 -5.90
C TYR A 99 -19.54 -9.38 -4.63
N PRO A 100 -20.39 -8.64 -3.90
CA PRO A 100 -20.02 -8.01 -2.64
C PRO A 100 -19.35 -8.97 -1.65
N THR A 101 -18.49 -8.46 -0.76
CA THR A 101 -17.73 -9.29 0.20
C THR A 101 -18.61 -10.05 1.20
N ASN A 102 -19.84 -9.58 1.44
CA ASN A 102 -20.84 -10.28 2.27
C ASN A 102 -21.62 -11.37 1.51
N ALA A 103 -21.40 -11.52 0.19
CA ALA A 103 -22.04 -12.55 -0.62
C ALA A 103 -21.46 -13.93 -0.29
N LYS A 104 -22.17 -14.69 0.54
CA LYS A 104 -21.81 -16.05 0.93
C LYS A 104 -22.43 -17.07 -0.02
N LEU A 105 -21.72 -18.18 -0.24
CA LEU A 105 -22.16 -19.34 -0.99
C LEU A 105 -22.34 -20.53 -0.04
N ALA A 106 -23.49 -21.20 -0.13
CA ALA A 106 -23.71 -22.48 0.53
C ALA A 106 -23.54 -23.63 -0.45
N VAL A 107 -22.88 -24.69 -0.01
CA VAL A 107 -22.88 -26.02 -0.64
C VAL A 107 -23.62 -26.96 0.31
N LEU A 108 -24.81 -27.36 -0.09
CA LEU A 108 -25.68 -28.24 0.67
C LEU A 108 -25.62 -29.64 0.10
N THR A 109 -25.60 -30.65 0.97
CA THR A 109 -25.58 -32.06 0.57
C THR A 109 -26.58 -32.85 1.38
N VAL A 110 -27.10 -33.93 0.77
CA VAL A 110 -28.01 -34.88 1.42
C VAL A 110 -27.30 -35.87 2.35
N CYS A 111 -25.98 -35.99 2.25
CA CYS A 111 -25.17 -36.99 2.97
C CYS A 111 -23.88 -36.41 3.56
N ASP A 112 -23.46 -36.93 4.72
CA ASP A 112 -22.20 -36.54 5.39
C ASP A 112 -20.95 -37.01 4.65
N VAL A 113 -20.97 -38.18 3.99
CA VAL A 113 -19.81 -38.66 3.21
C VAL A 113 -19.48 -37.66 2.08
N GLN A 114 -20.51 -37.20 1.37
CA GLN A 114 -20.33 -36.21 0.30
C GLN A 114 -19.90 -34.84 0.83
N LYS A 115 -20.41 -34.43 2.01
CA LYS A 115 -19.98 -33.19 2.69
C LYS A 115 -18.49 -33.21 2.95
N ASP A 116 -17.98 -34.32 3.42
CA ASP A 116 -16.56 -34.46 3.74
C ASP A 116 -15.69 -34.54 2.48
N LEU A 117 -16.13 -35.26 1.44
CA LEU A 117 -15.45 -35.29 0.13
C LEU A 117 -15.29 -33.88 -0.45
N ILE A 118 -16.38 -33.10 -0.49
CA ILE A 118 -16.37 -31.71 -0.97
C ILE A 118 -15.45 -30.85 -0.09
N SER A 119 -15.56 -31.01 1.24
CA SER A 119 -14.73 -30.27 2.19
C SER A 119 -13.24 -30.58 2.04
N ASN A 120 -12.89 -31.83 1.74
CA ASN A 120 -11.52 -32.24 1.47
C ASN A 120 -11.00 -31.61 0.17
N CYS A 121 -11.81 -31.62 -0.90
CA CYS A 121 -11.46 -30.99 -2.16
C CYS A 121 -11.18 -29.48 -1.99
N LEU A 122 -12.05 -28.77 -1.25
CA LEU A 122 -11.90 -27.33 -0.98
C LEU A 122 -10.68 -27.00 -0.11
N LYS A 123 -10.27 -27.90 0.80
CA LYS A 123 -9.12 -27.68 1.69
C LYS A 123 -7.78 -28.08 1.08
N ASN A 124 -7.75 -29.17 0.32
CA ASN A 124 -6.49 -29.83 -0.07
C ASN A 124 -6.19 -29.72 -1.57
N GLU A 125 -7.20 -29.67 -2.44
CA GLU A 125 -7.00 -29.67 -3.89
C GLU A 125 -7.14 -28.29 -4.51
N VAL A 126 -8.25 -27.61 -4.25
CA VAL A 126 -8.54 -26.28 -4.82
C VAL A 126 -7.47 -25.24 -4.49
N PRO A 127 -6.94 -25.12 -3.25
CA PRO A 127 -5.92 -24.11 -2.92
C PRO A 127 -4.57 -24.33 -3.61
N ARG A 128 -4.33 -25.50 -4.20
CA ARG A 128 -3.14 -25.78 -5.02
C ARG A 128 -3.29 -25.27 -6.47
N ARG A 129 -4.53 -25.00 -6.90
CA ARG A 129 -4.86 -24.60 -8.28
C ARG A 129 -5.14 -23.12 -8.42
N THR A 130 -5.78 -22.50 -7.44
CA THR A 130 -6.12 -21.07 -7.47
C THR A 130 -5.21 -20.23 -6.59
N VAL A 131 -4.91 -19.01 -7.05
CA VAL A 131 -4.18 -18.00 -6.28
C VAL A 131 -5.09 -17.31 -5.23
N PHE A 132 -6.39 -17.19 -5.52
CA PHE A 132 -7.33 -16.40 -4.73
C PHE A 132 -7.97 -17.18 -3.58
N LYS A 133 -7.14 -17.61 -2.62
CA LYS A 133 -7.55 -18.45 -1.48
C LYS A 133 -8.57 -17.78 -0.56
N SER A 134 -8.54 -16.45 -0.45
CA SER A 134 -9.52 -15.68 0.34
C SER A 134 -10.98 -15.90 -0.12
N SER A 135 -11.19 -16.22 -1.39
CA SER A 135 -12.52 -16.48 -1.94
C SER A 135 -13.14 -17.77 -1.41
N LEU A 136 -12.33 -18.71 -0.89
CA LEU A 136 -12.79 -19.98 -0.35
C LEU A 136 -13.48 -19.80 1.02
N GLU A 137 -13.13 -18.75 1.78
CA GLU A 137 -13.75 -18.46 3.08
C GLU A 137 -15.25 -18.11 2.97
N LYS A 138 -15.69 -17.69 1.78
CA LYS A 138 -17.09 -17.40 1.46
C LYS A 138 -17.95 -18.66 1.31
N ILE A 139 -17.33 -19.83 1.18
CA ILE A 139 -17.98 -21.11 0.92
C ILE A 139 -18.27 -21.81 2.24
N LYS A 140 -19.53 -22.21 2.45
CA LYS A 140 -19.97 -23.00 3.60
C LYS A 140 -20.53 -24.34 3.12
N VAL A 141 -19.98 -25.44 3.61
CA VAL A 141 -20.41 -26.80 3.26
C VAL A 141 -21.16 -27.42 4.44
N SER A 142 -22.33 -27.99 4.21
CA SER A 142 -23.15 -28.59 5.26
C SER A 142 -24.16 -29.61 4.73
N ARG A 143 -24.68 -30.45 5.63
CA ARG A 143 -25.89 -31.23 5.36
C ARG A 143 -27.12 -30.31 5.33
N ILE A 144 -28.15 -30.66 4.57
CA ILE A 144 -29.35 -29.79 4.38
C ILE A 144 -30.10 -29.52 5.70
N ASP A 145 -30.17 -30.50 6.59
CA ASP A 145 -30.89 -30.46 7.87
C ASP A 145 -30.09 -29.79 9.01
N GLN A 146 -28.76 -29.89 8.98
CA GLN A 146 -27.85 -29.33 9.98
C GLN A 146 -27.64 -27.81 9.84
N HIS A 147 -28.46 -27.12 9.04
CA HIS A 147 -28.20 -25.73 8.68
C HIS A 147 -29.15 -24.74 9.38
N PRO A 148 -28.74 -24.12 10.50
CA PRO A 148 -29.49 -23.03 11.11
C PRO A 148 -29.48 -21.83 10.16
N GLY A 149 -30.62 -21.14 10.03
CA GLY A 149 -30.87 -20.18 8.96
C GLY A 149 -29.79 -19.11 8.75
N ARG A 150 -29.65 -18.69 7.49
CA ARG A 150 -29.37 -17.34 6.96
C ARG A 150 -29.29 -17.47 5.44
N GLU A 151 -29.73 -16.43 4.77
CA GLU A 151 -30.02 -16.43 3.34
C GLU A 151 -28.75 -16.20 2.52
N TYR A 152 -28.26 -17.25 1.86
CA TYR A 152 -27.07 -17.18 1.01
C TYR A 152 -27.36 -16.42 -0.26
N TRP A 153 -26.31 -15.91 -0.92
CA TRP A 153 -26.51 -15.37 -2.26
C TRP A 153 -26.76 -16.50 -3.25
N PHE A 154 -25.91 -17.52 -3.17
CA PHE A 154 -25.96 -18.68 -4.04
C PHE A 154 -25.98 -19.96 -3.19
N THR A 155 -26.67 -20.97 -3.70
CA THR A 155 -26.66 -22.32 -3.13
C THR A 155 -26.35 -23.33 -4.23
N ILE A 156 -25.41 -24.22 -3.96
CA ILE A 156 -25.21 -25.44 -4.75
C ILE A 156 -25.73 -26.60 -3.91
N VAL A 157 -26.61 -27.43 -4.47
CA VAL A 157 -27.17 -28.61 -3.81
C VAL A 157 -26.63 -29.86 -4.48
N SER A 158 -26.03 -30.75 -3.71
CA SER A 158 -25.59 -32.08 -4.14
C SER A 158 -26.61 -33.12 -3.71
N THR A 159 -27.13 -33.89 -4.66
CA THR A 159 -27.98 -35.06 -4.38
C THR A 159 -27.18 -36.37 -4.29
N ALA A 160 -25.86 -36.32 -4.50
CA ALA A 160 -24.99 -37.47 -4.46
C ALA A 160 -25.16 -38.28 -3.17
N THR A 161 -25.23 -39.59 -3.33
CA THR A 161 -25.23 -40.54 -2.22
C THR A 161 -24.06 -41.53 -2.29
N PRO A 162 -22.80 -41.07 -2.08
CA PRO A 162 -21.62 -41.93 -2.14
C PRO A 162 -21.68 -43.10 -1.16
N GLY A 163 -21.00 -44.19 -1.50
CA GLY A 163 -20.83 -45.34 -0.61
C GLY A 163 -22.12 -46.07 -0.28
N GLY A 164 -23.17 -45.93 -1.10
CA GLY A 164 -24.48 -46.57 -0.87
C GLY A 164 -25.34 -45.90 0.20
N SER A 165 -25.01 -44.66 0.59
CA SER A 165 -25.81 -43.85 1.50
C SER A 165 -27.22 -43.63 0.96
N LYS A 166 -28.20 -43.32 1.83
CA LYS A 166 -29.58 -43.02 1.42
C LYS A 166 -30.13 -41.85 2.21
N CYS A 167 -30.84 -40.95 1.55
CA CYS A 167 -31.52 -39.81 2.18
C CYS A 167 -32.95 -39.70 1.66
N LEU A 168 -33.87 -40.40 2.33
CA LEU A 168 -35.28 -40.47 1.92
C LEU A 168 -36.16 -39.37 2.54
N GLU A 169 -35.58 -38.42 3.27
CA GLU A 169 -36.30 -37.28 3.84
C GLU A 169 -36.67 -36.26 2.75
N ASP A 170 -37.88 -35.69 2.80
CA ASP A 170 -38.27 -34.61 1.89
C ASP A 170 -37.62 -33.28 2.31
N ASN A 171 -36.41 -33.07 1.81
CA ASN A 171 -35.59 -31.90 2.07
C ASN A 171 -35.52 -30.92 0.88
N LEU A 172 -36.28 -31.18 -0.20
CA LEU A 172 -36.25 -30.38 -1.43
C LEU A 172 -36.60 -28.91 -1.16
N SER A 173 -37.71 -28.67 -0.46
CA SER A 173 -38.19 -27.31 -0.19
C SER A 173 -37.21 -26.54 0.70
N ILE A 174 -36.54 -27.22 1.63
CA ILE A 174 -35.51 -26.62 2.48
C ILE A 174 -34.33 -26.20 1.62
N ALA A 175 -33.80 -27.12 0.79
CA ALA A 175 -32.64 -26.88 -0.05
C ALA A 175 -32.83 -25.71 -1.04
N LEU A 176 -34.00 -25.63 -1.69
CA LEU A 176 -34.27 -24.61 -2.71
C LEU A 176 -34.55 -23.22 -2.14
N THR A 177 -34.90 -23.10 -0.85
CA THR A 177 -35.25 -21.82 -0.22
C THR A 177 -34.05 -21.13 0.46
N ARG A 178 -32.84 -21.70 0.40
CA ARG A 178 -31.66 -21.16 1.12
C ARG A 178 -30.94 -20.00 0.41
N ALA A 179 -31.17 -19.79 -0.89
CA ALA A 179 -30.49 -18.75 -1.67
C ALA A 179 -31.41 -17.61 -2.13
N LYS A 180 -30.84 -16.40 -2.19
CA LYS A 180 -31.49 -15.19 -2.69
C LYS A 180 -31.34 -14.97 -4.20
N TYR A 181 -30.18 -15.33 -4.78
CA TYR A 181 -29.80 -14.92 -6.14
C TYR A 181 -29.70 -16.06 -7.14
N GLY A 182 -29.31 -17.26 -6.71
CA GLY A 182 -29.30 -18.44 -7.59
C GLY A 182 -29.11 -19.79 -6.90
N VAL A 183 -29.65 -20.84 -7.50
CA VAL A 183 -29.65 -22.22 -7.00
C VAL A 183 -29.18 -23.18 -8.10
N TYR A 184 -28.13 -23.93 -7.84
CA TYR A 184 -27.59 -24.93 -8.78
C TYR A 184 -27.68 -26.30 -8.13
N ILE A 185 -28.19 -27.29 -8.86
CA ILE A 185 -28.35 -28.65 -8.35
C ILE A 185 -27.40 -29.54 -9.15
N VAL A 186 -26.65 -30.39 -8.45
CA VAL A 186 -25.71 -31.34 -9.05
C VAL A 186 -26.04 -32.73 -8.53
N GLY A 187 -26.23 -33.67 -9.44
CA GLY A 187 -26.34 -35.08 -9.11
C GLY A 187 -26.81 -35.92 -10.27
N LYS A 188 -27.19 -37.17 -9.98
CA LYS A 188 -27.49 -38.21 -10.97
C LYS A 188 -28.94 -38.68 -10.79
N PRO A 189 -29.91 -38.08 -11.51
CA PRO A 189 -31.30 -38.48 -11.43
C PRO A 189 -31.48 -39.99 -11.63
N ASN A 190 -32.38 -40.60 -10.85
CA ASN A 190 -32.64 -42.05 -10.83
C ASN A 190 -31.49 -42.96 -10.34
N GLN A 191 -30.27 -42.44 -10.15
CA GLN A 191 -29.15 -43.20 -9.58
C GLN A 191 -28.94 -42.85 -8.10
N ASP A 192 -29.07 -41.58 -7.75
CA ASP A 192 -28.97 -41.10 -6.37
C ASP A 192 -30.12 -41.64 -5.51
N ALA A 193 -29.80 -42.17 -4.33
CA ALA A 193 -30.78 -42.75 -3.41
C ALA A 193 -31.43 -41.67 -2.51
N VAL A 194 -32.16 -40.75 -3.15
CA VAL A 194 -32.84 -39.60 -2.53
C VAL A 194 -34.37 -39.71 -2.58
N HIS A 195 -35.06 -38.87 -1.81
CA HIS A 195 -36.53 -38.81 -1.81
C HIS A 195 -37.10 -38.64 -3.25
N PRO A 196 -38.16 -39.36 -3.66
CA PRO A 196 -38.66 -39.38 -5.04
C PRO A 196 -39.04 -38.01 -5.63
N ARG A 197 -39.31 -37.02 -4.77
CA ARG A 197 -39.59 -35.64 -5.20
C ARG A 197 -38.42 -34.99 -5.94
N TRP A 198 -37.18 -35.40 -5.66
CA TRP A 198 -36.00 -34.94 -6.41
C TRP A 198 -36.03 -35.39 -7.88
N ASN A 199 -36.41 -36.64 -8.16
CA ASN A 199 -36.56 -37.14 -9.54
C ASN A 199 -37.73 -36.47 -10.28
N LYS A 200 -38.85 -36.23 -9.59
CA LYS A 200 -39.96 -35.44 -10.17
C LYS A 200 -39.52 -34.01 -10.48
N PHE A 201 -38.72 -33.43 -9.60
CA PHE A 201 -38.21 -32.07 -9.78
C PHE A 201 -37.20 -31.99 -10.93
N SER A 202 -36.32 -32.97 -11.10
CA SER A 202 -35.38 -33.00 -12.23
C SER A 202 -36.09 -33.11 -13.58
N GLN A 203 -37.16 -33.92 -13.66
CA GLN A 203 -38.03 -34.00 -14.85
C GLN A 203 -38.69 -32.65 -15.15
N TYR A 204 -39.25 -31.99 -14.14
CA TYR A 204 -39.82 -30.65 -14.32
C TYR A 204 -38.77 -29.61 -14.78
N MET A 205 -37.56 -29.65 -14.21
CA MET A 205 -36.45 -28.78 -14.64
C MET A 205 -36.05 -29.03 -16.09
N HIS A 206 -36.14 -30.28 -16.56
CA HIS A 206 -35.94 -30.65 -17.95
C HIS A 206 -37.03 -30.08 -18.87
N GLU A 207 -38.30 -30.18 -18.50
CA GLU A 207 -39.44 -29.64 -19.27
C GLU A 207 -39.36 -28.12 -19.46
N ILE A 208 -38.86 -27.38 -18.46
CA ILE A 208 -38.69 -25.92 -18.54
C ILE A 208 -37.36 -25.47 -19.15
N GLY A 209 -36.52 -26.40 -19.61
CA GLY A 209 -35.23 -26.10 -20.25
C GLY A 209 -34.11 -25.62 -19.32
N LEU A 210 -34.23 -25.86 -18.01
CA LEU A 210 -33.21 -25.52 -16.99
C LEU A 210 -32.45 -26.79 -16.53
N TYR A 211 -32.19 -27.71 -17.44
CA TYR A 211 -31.53 -28.99 -17.18
C TYR A 211 -30.46 -29.25 -18.24
N GLY A 212 -29.35 -29.88 -17.85
CA GLY A 212 -28.39 -30.41 -18.81
C GLY A 212 -27.18 -31.05 -18.14
N HIS A 213 -26.29 -31.60 -18.97
CA HIS A 213 -25.04 -32.21 -18.51
C HIS A 213 -23.89 -31.19 -18.31
N GLN A 214 -24.10 -29.96 -18.77
CA GLN A 214 -23.09 -28.90 -18.72
C GLN A 214 -23.73 -27.58 -18.31
N ILE A 215 -23.03 -26.81 -17.48
CA ILE A 215 -23.41 -25.44 -17.12
C ILE A 215 -22.54 -24.44 -17.89
N ILE A 216 -23.16 -23.36 -18.38
CA ILE A 216 -22.44 -22.31 -19.13
C ILE A 216 -21.95 -21.24 -18.16
N LEU A 217 -20.63 -21.09 -18.11
CA LEU A 217 -19.92 -20.08 -17.33
C LEU A 217 -19.49 -18.93 -18.25
N THR A 218 -19.55 -17.68 -17.75
CA THR A 218 -19.33 -16.49 -18.58
C THR A 218 -18.30 -15.52 -17.97
N CYS A 219 -17.36 -15.06 -18.78
CA CYS A 219 -16.45 -14.00 -18.40
C CYS A 219 -17.00 -12.65 -18.86
N HIS A 220 -17.39 -11.80 -17.90
CA HIS A 220 -17.93 -10.47 -18.22
C HIS A 220 -16.90 -9.52 -18.82
N LYS A 221 -15.62 -9.65 -18.43
CA LYS A 221 -14.51 -8.82 -18.92
C LYS A 221 -14.19 -9.07 -20.39
N HIS A 222 -14.13 -10.34 -20.80
CA HIS A 222 -13.73 -10.73 -22.17
C HIS A 222 -14.88 -11.24 -23.04
N LYS A 223 -16.12 -11.24 -22.53
CA LYS A 223 -17.33 -11.71 -23.23
C LYS A 223 -17.20 -13.12 -23.79
N THR A 224 -16.45 -13.97 -23.10
CA THR A 224 -16.29 -15.39 -23.44
C THR A 224 -17.24 -16.24 -22.61
N SER A 225 -17.64 -17.38 -23.16
CA SER A 225 -18.47 -18.38 -22.47
C SER A 225 -17.82 -19.75 -22.58
N LEU A 226 -17.90 -20.55 -21.52
CA LEU A 226 -17.38 -21.91 -21.46
C LEU A 226 -18.45 -22.83 -20.88
N ALA A 227 -18.82 -23.89 -21.61
CA ALA A 227 -19.65 -24.95 -21.07
C ALA A 227 -18.77 -25.91 -20.26
N VAL A 228 -19.14 -26.20 -19.02
CA VAL A 228 -18.43 -27.15 -18.14
C VAL A 228 -19.38 -28.25 -17.66
N GLY A 229 -18.98 -29.50 -17.84
CA GLY A 229 -19.68 -30.71 -17.36
C GLY A 229 -18.84 -31.58 -16.44
N PHE A 230 -17.52 -31.41 -16.42
CA PHE A 230 -16.63 -32.15 -15.52
C PHE A 230 -15.53 -31.27 -14.92
N TRP A 231 -14.95 -31.72 -13.81
CA TRP A 231 -14.17 -30.86 -12.93
C TRP A 231 -12.85 -30.36 -13.55
N LEU A 232 -12.21 -31.12 -14.44
CA LEU A 232 -10.96 -30.72 -15.10
C LEU A 232 -11.14 -29.51 -16.02
N GLU A 233 -12.35 -29.24 -16.51
CA GLU A 233 -12.60 -28.07 -17.38
C GLU A 233 -12.43 -26.74 -16.63
N PHE A 234 -12.51 -26.77 -15.29
CA PHE A 234 -12.23 -25.61 -14.46
C PHE A 234 -10.76 -25.20 -14.44
N GLU A 235 -9.82 -26.03 -14.92
CA GLU A 235 -8.40 -25.67 -15.02
C GLU A 235 -8.17 -24.42 -15.86
N ARG A 236 -8.97 -24.23 -16.92
CA ARG A 236 -8.91 -23.08 -17.83
C ARG A 236 -9.49 -21.79 -17.25
N ILE A 237 -10.15 -21.88 -16.09
CA ILE A 237 -10.88 -20.78 -15.44
C ILE A 237 -10.65 -20.77 -13.92
N LYS A 238 -9.50 -21.30 -13.48
CA LYS A 238 -9.12 -21.52 -12.07
C LYS A 238 -9.16 -20.27 -11.17
N ASN A 239 -9.16 -19.09 -11.77
CA ASN A 239 -9.16 -17.79 -11.10
C ASN A 239 -10.47 -17.00 -11.29
N GLY A 240 -11.54 -17.64 -11.76
CA GLY A 240 -12.89 -17.07 -11.81
C GLY A 240 -13.19 -16.18 -13.02
N GLY A 241 -12.23 -16.01 -13.93
CA GLY A 241 -12.44 -15.36 -15.23
C GLY A 241 -12.39 -16.36 -16.38
N CYS A 242 -11.63 -16.03 -17.42
CA CYS A 242 -11.35 -16.89 -18.58
C CYS A 242 -9.84 -17.10 -18.77
N ASN A 243 -9.46 -17.97 -19.71
CA ASN A 243 -8.08 -18.28 -20.08
C ASN A 243 -7.31 -17.17 -20.83
N GLN A 244 -7.80 -15.93 -20.80
CA GLN A 244 -7.11 -14.78 -21.41
C GLN A 244 -6.22 -14.11 -20.36
N PRO A 245 -5.07 -13.54 -20.71
CA PRO A 245 -4.18 -12.90 -19.72
C PRO A 245 -4.84 -11.71 -19.02
N CYS A 246 -4.54 -11.51 -17.73
CA CYS A 246 -5.13 -10.41 -16.95
C CYS A 246 -4.72 -9.02 -17.46
N LYS A 247 -3.43 -8.85 -17.78
CA LYS A 247 -2.79 -7.62 -18.31
C LYS A 247 -2.90 -6.36 -17.43
N ALA A 248 -3.33 -6.48 -16.17
CA ALA A 248 -3.39 -5.35 -15.26
C ALA A 248 -2.02 -5.05 -14.64
N LEU A 249 -1.72 -3.77 -14.38
CA LEU A 249 -0.53 -3.36 -13.65
C LEU A 249 -0.74 -3.55 -12.14
N MET A 250 0.19 -4.24 -11.50
CA MET A 250 0.26 -4.45 -10.06
C MET A 250 0.91 -3.26 -9.35
N ALA A 251 0.79 -3.19 -8.02
CA ALA A 251 1.30 -2.08 -7.21
C ALA A 251 2.83 -1.94 -7.26
N ASP A 252 3.53 -3.02 -7.64
CA ASP A 252 4.97 -3.05 -7.84
C ASP A 252 5.41 -2.58 -9.24
N GLY A 253 4.45 -2.28 -10.13
CA GLY A 253 4.68 -1.81 -11.49
C GLY A 253 4.80 -2.91 -12.55
N HIS A 254 4.75 -4.20 -12.17
CA HIS A 254 4.75 -5.30 -13.14
C HIS A 254 3.33 -5.62 -13.63
N VAL A 255 3.26 -6.26 -14.80
CA VAL A 255 2.01 -6.77 -15.34
C VAL A 255 1.66 -8.08 -14.63
N CYS A 256 0.40 -8.21 -14.21
CA CYS A 256 -0.11 -9.42 -13.58
C CYS A 256 0.15 -10.66 -14.46
N PRO A 257 0.87 -11.69 -13.96
CA PRO A 257 1.19 -12.89 -14.73
C PRO A 257 0.01 -13.87 -14.83
N GLU A 258 -1.04 -13.67 -14.04
CA GLU A 258 -2.20 -14.56 -14.00
C GLU A 258 -3.14 -14.37 -15.21
N GLU A 259 -3.94 -15.41 -15.46
CA GLU A 259 -5.09 -15.35 -16.35
C GLU A 259 -6.17 -14.42 -15.79
N CYS A 260 -7.20 -14.13 -16.58
CA CYS A 260 -8.28 -13.23 -16.23
C CYS A 260 -8.93 -13.65 -14.91
N HIS A 261 -9.02 -12.69 -14.00
CA HIS A 261 -9.58 -12.90 -12.67
C HIS A 261 -10.32 -11.64 -12.20
N HIS A 262 -11.15 -11.80 -11.17
CA HIS A 262 -11.79 -10.70 -10.46
C HIS A 262 -11.23 -10.50 -9.04
N GLY A 263 -10.36 -11.42 -8.58
CA GLY A 263 -9.69 -11.34 -7.29
C GLY A 263 -8.67 -10.19 -7.21
N SER A 264 -8.22 -9.91 -5.98
CA SER A 264 -7.32 -8.78 -5.70
C SER A 264 -5.88 -9.08 -6.11
N HIS A 265 -5.23 -8.16 -6.84
CA HIS A 265 -3.82 -8.26 -7.19
C HIS A 265 -2.87 -8.26 -5.98
N LYS A 266 -3.36 -8.00 -4.76
CA LYS A 266 -2.58 -8.14 -3.52
C LYS A 266 -2.26 -9.60 -3.18
N GLU A 267 -3.07 -10.55 -3.67
CA GLU A 267 -2.86 -11.99 -3.46
C GLU A 267 -1.94 -12.60 -4.53
N VAL A 268 -1.65 -11.86 -5.60
CA VAL A 268 -0.80 -12.30 -6.70
C VAL A 268 0.65 -11.97 -6.37
N VAL A 269 1.53 -12.96 -6.48
CA VAL A 269 2.96 -12.81 -6.22
C VAL A 269 3.70 -12.57 -7.54
N CYS A 270 4.44 -11.47 -7.62
CA CYS A 270 5.25 -11.14 -8.79
C CYS A 270 6.64 -11.79 -8.72
N HIS A 271 6.93 -12.68 -9.68
CA HIS A 271 8.22 -13.38 -9.81
C HIS A 271 9.15 -12.79 -10.88
N GLU A 272 8.79 -11.64 -11.45
CA GLU A 272 9.62 -10.91 -12.41
C GLU A 272 10.86 -10.32 -11.73
N SER A 273 11.88 -10.02 -12.54
CA SER A 273 13.05 -9.26 -12.08
C SER A 273 12.61 -7.90 -11.53
N CYS A 274 13.18 -7.48 -10.41
CA CYS A 274 12.82 -6.21 -9.82
C CYS A 274 13.25 -5.03 -10.72
N ASN A 275 12.27 -4.28 -11.21
CA ASN A 275 12.49 -3.09 -12.06
C ASN A 275 12.40 -1.78 -11.27
N ARG A 276 12.51 -1.84 -9.94
CA ARG A 276 12.48 -0.64 -9.11
C ARG A 276 13.71 0.20 -9.37
N ILE A 277 13.48 1.51 -9.41
CA ILE A 277 14.53 2.51 -9.55
C ILE A 277 15.41 2.42 -8.30
N ARG A 278 16.69 2.06 -8.50
CA ARG A 278 17.70 2.11 -7.46
C ARG A 278 18.04 3.57 -7.10
N PRO A 279 18.68 3.83 -5.94
CA PRO A 279 19.17 5.16 -5.61
C PRO A 279 19.99 5.77 -6.76
N SER A 280 19.98 7.11 -6.90
CA SER A 280 20.52 7.82 -8.07
C SER A 280 21.99 7.57 -8.39
N HIS A 281 22.79 7.10 -7.42
CA HIS A 281 24.20 6.76 -7.60
C HIS A 281 24.41 5.33 -8.16
N CYS A 282 23.33 4.56 -8.31
CA CYS A 282 23.38 3.16 -8.69
C CYS A 282 22.58 2.93 -9.98
N THR A 283 23.28 2.63 -11.07
CA THR A 283 22.70 2.28 -12.38
C THR A 283 22.52 0.78 -12.57
N HIS A 284 22.88 -0.03 -11.57
CA HIS A 284 22.85 -1.49 -11.67
C HIS A 284 21.43 -2.05 -11.52
N PRO A 285 21.07 -3.08 -12.30
CA PRO A 285 19.79 -3.76 -12.13
C PRO A 285 19.68 -4.41 -10.74
N CYS A 286 18.46 -4.65 -10.30
CA CYS A 286 18.23 -5.44 -9.10
C CYS A 286 18.25 -6.93 -9.45
N LEU A 287 19.13 -7.70 -8.79
CA LEU A 287 19.24 -9.15 -8.98
C LEU A 287 18.12 -9.93 -8.29
N ASN A 288 17.42 -9.31 -7.34
CA ASN A 288 16.33 -9.92 -6.59
C ASN A 288 15.04 -9.94 -7.39
N LYS A 289 14.17 -10.88 -7.04
CA LYS A 289 12.80 -10.93 -7.56
C LYS A 289 11.94 -9.83 -6.95
N CYS A 290 10.94 -9.38 -7.70
CA CYS A 290 10.09 -8.27 -7.28
C CYS A 290 9.44 -8.49 -5.91
N TYR A 291 8.90 -9.70 -5.65
CA TYR A 291 8.29 -10.04 -4.36
C TYR A 291 9.24 -9.90 -3.16
N GLU A 292 10.54 -10.18 -3.34
CA GLU A 292 11.55 -10.08 -2.27
C GLU A 292 11.82 -8.63 -1.87
N CYS A 293 11.83 -7.74 -2.86
CA CYS A 293 11.91 -6.31 -2.61
C CYS A 293 10.57 -5.76 -2.08
N SER A 294 9.42 -6.27 -2.54
CA SER A 294 8.09 -5.85 -2.07
C SER A 294 7.88 -6.07 -0.59
N ALA A 295 8.41 -7.15 -0.03
CA ALA A 295 8.34 -7.42 1.41
C ALA A 295 8.97 -6.30 2.25
N ASN A 296 10.05 -5.69 1.76
CA ASN A 296 10.79 -4.64 2.47
C ASN A 296 10.46 -3.21 1.98
N GLY A 297 9.69 -3.07 0.90
CA GLY A 297 9.38 -1.78 0.28
C GLY A 297 10.54 -1.12 -0.51
N HIS A 298 11.74 -1.70 -0.49
CA HIS A 298 12.93 -1.17 -1.19
C HIS A 298 13.87 -2.30 -1.64
N CYS A 299 14.72 -2.02 -2.64
CA CYS A 299 15.76 -2.95 -3.08
C CYS A 299 16.86 -3.07 -2.00
N PRO A 300 17.50 -4.24 -1.85
CA PRO A 300 18.68 -4.37 -1.00
C PRO A 300 19.84 -3.49 -1.53
N PRO A 301 20.82 -3.13 -0.66
CA PRO A 301 22.01 -2.40 -1.08
C PRO A 301 22.71 -3.08 -2.28
N CYS A 302 23.28 -2.26 -3.18
CA CYS A 302 23.99 -2.78 -4.34
C CYS A 302 25.43 -3.16 -3.97
N THR A 303 25.78 -4.43 -4.16
CA THR A 303 27.12 -4.98 -3.86
C THR A 303 28.06 -5.03 -5.06
N GLU A 304 27.61 -4.58 -6.24
CA GLU A 304 28.46 -4.46 -7.42
C GLU A 304 29.67 -3.56 -7.15
N GLU A 305 30.86 -3.98 -7.60
CA GLU A 305 32.07 -3.17 -7.51
C GLU A 305 32.04 -2.03 -8.52
N CYS A 306 32.52 -0.86 -8.09
CA CYS A 306 32.53 0.35 -8.88
C CYS A 306 33.82 1.12 -8.64
N THR A 307 34.36 1.70 -9.71
CA THR A 307 35.50 2.61 -9.64
C THR A 307 35.03 4.03 -9.93
N ILE A 308 35.35 4.96 -9.03
CA ILE A 308 35.08 6.39 -9.22
C ILE A 308 36.37 7.21 -9.11
N GLU A 309 36.37 8.43 -9.64
CA GLU A 309 37.43 9.41 -9.44
C GLU A 309 37.05 10.36 -8.29
N LEU A 310 37.96 10.48 -7.31
CA LEU A 310 37.83 11.39 -6.18
C LEU A 310 38.14 12.83 -6.61
N ASP A 311 37.76 13.82 -5.79
CA ASP A 311 38.02 15.25 -6.05
C ASP A 311 39.52 15.57 -6.19
N CYS A 312 40.41 14.74 -5.63
CA CYS A 312 41.86 14.84 -5.79
C CYS A 312 42.39 14.22 -7.11
N GLY A 313 41.52 13.68 -7.97
CA GLY A 313 41.86 13.02 -9.23
C GLY A 313 42.27 11.55 -9.12
N HIS A 314 42.38 11.00 -7.92
CA HIS A 314 42.73 9.58 -7.71
C HIS A 314 41.51 8.66 -7.82
N LYS A 315 41.74 7.43 -8.31
CA LYS A 315 40.69 6.41 -8.44
C LYS A 315 40.47 5.67 -7.13
N TYR A 316 39.21 5.44 -6.80
CA TYR A 316 38.80 4.58 -5.69
C TYR A 316 37.92 3.45 -6.23
N THR A 317 38.18 2.21 -5.81
CA THR A 317 37.35 1.04 -6.10
C THR A 317 36.71 0.54 -4.81
N GLY A 318 35.38 0.39 -4.82
CA GLY A 318 34.61 -0.15 -3.69
C GLY A 318 33.20 -0.57 -4.10
N GLN A 319 32.37 -0.96 -3.14
CA GLN A 319 30.99 -1.37 -3.44
C GLN A 319 30.12 -0.15 -3.79
N CYS A 320 29.20 -0.35 -4.74
CA CYS A 320 28.30 0.71 -5.20
C CYS A 320 27.50 1.37 -4.07
N CYS A 321 27.10 0.61 -3.05
CA CYS A 321 26.37 1.13 -1.89
C CYS A 321 27.20 2.10 -1.01
N ASP A 322 28.52 2.03 -1.08
CA ASP A 322 29.42 2.83 -0.25
C ASP A 322 29.80 4.16 -0.92
N ILE A 323 29.58 4.28 -2.24
CA ILE A 323 29.86 5.49 -3.04
C ILE A 323 29.24 6.76 -2.46
N PRO A 324 27.99 6.82 -1.97
CA PRO A 324 27.45 8.05 -1.39
C PRO A 324 28.22 8.56 -0.16
N ASN A 325 28.93 7.68 0.54
CA ASN A 325 29.75 8.03 1.70
C ASN A 325 31.22 8.30 1.32
N ILE A 326 31.57 8.26 0.04
CA ILE A 326 32.95 8.39 -0.43
C ILE A 326 33.57 9.74 -0.12
N HIS A 327 32.77 10.82 -0.06
CA HIS A 327 33.26 12.15 0.32
C HIS A 327 33.74 12.19 1.79
N LYS A 328 33.41 11.18 2.62
CA LYS A 328 33.97 11.01 3.98
C LYS A 328 35.22 10.13 3.99
N THR A 329 35.51 9.42 2.89
CA THR A 329 36.68 8.57 2.79
C THR A 329 37.90 9.40 2.42
N LYS A 330 38.99 9.18 3.16
CA LYS A 330 40.23 9.91 2.99
C LYS A 330 41.09 9.23 1.93
N CYS A 331 41.51 9.96 0.90
CA CYS A 331 42.39 9.42 -0.13
C CYS A 331 43.76 9.04 0.46
N THR A 332 44.13 7.75 0.39
CA THR A 332 45.36 7.19 0.97
C THR A 332 46.51 7.06 -0.03
N GLU A 333 46.33 7.49 -1.27
CA GLU A 333 47.41 7.48 -2.28
C GLU A 333 48.60 8.32 -1.77
N PRO A 334 49.84 7.79 -1.83
CA PRO A 334 51.03 8.48 -1.37
C PRO A 334 51.41 9.60 -2.35
N VAL A 335 51.56 10.81 -1.83
CA VAL A 335 51.95 12.01 -2.59
C VAL A 335 53.20 12.61 -1.94
N GLU A 336 54.16 13.04 -2.74
CA GLU A 336 55.35 13.75 -2.24
C GLU A 336 54.99 15.20 -1.90
N ALA A 337 55.31 15.64 -0.68
CA ALA A 337 55.07 17.00 -0.21
C ALA A 337 56.26 17.56 0.56
N THR A 338 56.51 18.87 0.42
CA THR A 338 57.53 19.60 1.17
C THR A 338 56.91 20.16 2.45
N LEU A 339 57.44 19.75 3.61
CA LEU A 339 57.00 20.20 4.93
C LEU A 339 57.44 21.66 5.20
N SER A 340 56.81 22.31 6.17
CA SER A 340 57.10 23.70 6.55
C SER A 340 58.53 23.93 7.07
N CYS A 341 59.21 22.88 7.52
CA CYS A 341 60.63 22.89 7.87
C CYS A 341 61.59 22.79 6.66
N GLY A 342 61.06 22.65 5.43
CA GLY A 342 61.83 22.56 4.19
C GLY A 342 62.21 21.14 3.75
N HIS A 343 61.84 20.10 4.51
CA HIS A 343 62.13 18.70 4.18
C HIS A 343 61.00 18.04 3.37
N ASN A 344 61.35 17.13 2.43
CA ASN A 344 60.38 16.36 1.64
C ASN A 344 59.96 15.08 2.36
N ALA A 345 58.67 14.74 2.31
CA ALA A 345 58.11 13.50 2.83
C ALA A 345 56.98 12.97 1.93
N TYR A 346 56.83 11.64 1.88
CA TYR A 346 55.65 11.00 1.29
C TYR A 346 54.53 10.96 2.33
N VAL A 347 53.42 11.61 2.02
CA VAL A 347 52.25 11.72 2.90
C VAL A 347 51.00 11.21 2.18
N LYS A 348 49.95 10.84 2.90
CA LYS A 348 48.69 10.44 2.25
C LYS A 348 48.05 11.68 1.62
N CYS A 349 47.44 11.54 0.44
CA CYS A 349 46.85 12.65 -0.30
C CYS A 349 45.95 13.56 0.55
N PHE A 350 45.15 13.03 1.49
CA PHE A 350 44.30 13.86 2.36
C PHE A 350 45.07 14.73 3.39
N GLU A 351 46.32 14.39 3.70
CA GLU A 351 47.17 15.07 4.70
C GLU A 351 47.85 16.32 4.11
N THR A 352 47.84 16.45 2.77
CA THR A 352 48.43 17.59 2.05
C THR A 352 47.79 18.94 2.37
N GLN A 353 46.55 18.96 2.87
CA GLN A 353 45.87 20.20 3.27
C GLN A 353 46.35 20.75 4.62
N ASN A 354 47.03 19.94 5.43
CA ASN A 354 47.54 20.35 6.75
C ASN A 354 48.94 19.81 7.02
N LEU A 355 49.88 20.19 6.15
CA LEU A 355 51.30 19.82 6.27
C LEU A 355 51.96 20.35 7.56
N ASN A 356 51.35 21.37 8.20
CA ASN A 356 51.85 21.97 9.45
C ASN A 356 51.64 21.08 10.68
N ALA A 357 50.72 20.11 10.62
CA ALA A 357 50.46 19.17 11.71
C ALA A 357 51.41 17.95 11.69
N ILE A 358 52.22 17.81 10.63
CA ILE A 358 53.11 16.66 10.45
C ILE A 358 54.44 16.96 11.16
N VAL A 359 54.67 16.26 12.27
CA VAL A 359 55.82 16.51 13.15
C VAL A 359 57.10 15.94 12.52
N CYS A 360 58.07 16.82 12.27
CA CYS A 360 59.43 16.44 11.88
C CYS A 360 60.08 15.59 13.00
N GLN A 361 60.76 14.50 12.65
CA GLN A 361 61.26 13.54 13.65
C GLN A 361 62.63 13.89 14.29
N GLU A 362 63.19 15.08 14.04
CA GLU A 362 64.47 15.54 14.62
C GLU A 362 64.31 16.16 16.04
N ARG A 363 65.25 15.92 16.97
CA ARG A 363 65.16 16.24 18.42
C ARG A 363 66.27 17.19 18.93
N HIS A 364 65.95 18.09 19.88
CA HIS A 364 66.92 19.00 20.55
C HIS A 364 66.57 19.27 22.04
N THR A 365 67.55 19.68 22.86
CA THR A 365 67.36 19.96 24.30
C THR A 365 67.02 21.45 24.55
N ILE A 366 66.01 21.74 25.39
CA ILE A 366 65.53 23.11 25.65
C ILE A 366 65.51 23.42 27.15
N VAL A 367 65.94 24.64 27.52
CA VAL A 367 65.94 25.14 28.90
C VAL A 367 64.80 26.16 29.07
N LEU A 368 63.94 25.93 30.06
CA LEU A 368 62.75 26.75 30.35
C LEU A 368 63.12 27.98 31.19
N ARG A 369 62.33 29.07 31.07
CA ARG A 369 62.61 30.38 31.70
C ARG A 369 62.63 30.38 33.24
N CYS A 370 62.10 29.33 33.88
CA CYS A 370 62.18 29.12 35.32
C CYS A 370 63.50 28.47 35.79
N GLY A 371 64.40 28.11 34.87
CA GLY A 371 65.73 27.59 35.17
C GLY A 371 65.89 26.06 35.09
N HIS A 372 64.89 25.32 34.62
CA HIS A 372 64.95 23.86 34.47
C HIS A 372 65.03 23.43 33.00
N SER A 373 65.63 22.26 32.71
CA SER A 373 65.86 21.76 31.35
C SER A 373 65.07 20.48 31.04
N SER A 374 64.64 20.32 29.77
CA SER A 374 63.95 19.13 29.26
C SER A 374 64.27 18.88 27.77
N GLU A 375 64.27 17.63 27.32
CA GLU A 375 64.45 17.27 25.90
C GLU A 375 63.12 17.26 25.15
N ALA A 376 63.05 17.96 24.01
CA ALA A 376 61.85 18.04 23.20
C ALA A 376 62.14 17.87 21.70
N ARG A 377 61.13 17.42 20.95
CA ARG A 377 61.16 17.44 19.48
C ARG A 377 61.09 18.89 19.00
N CYS A 378 61.56 19.16 17.79
CA CYS A 378 61.46 20.50 17.19
C CYS A 378 60.02 21.06 17.33
N GLY A 379 59.85 22.10 18.16
CA GLY A 379 58.61 22.85 18.35
C GLY A 379 57.64 22.42 19.48
N THR A 380 58.07 22.10 20.71
CA THR A 380 57.18 21.75 21.86
C THR A 380 57.45 22.60 23.14
N GLU A 381 56.41 23.03 23.89
CA GLU A 381 56.49 23.86 25.13
C GLU A 381 55.96 23.14 26.43
N VAL A 382 56.37 23.57 27.66
CA VAL A 382 56.12 22.90 28.98
C VAL A 382 55.86 23.90 30.17
N LEU A 383 54.97 23.62 31.18
CA LEU A 383 54.45 24.55 32.25
C LEU A 383 54.27 23.96 33.73
N CYS A 384 53.96 24.80 34.77
CA CYS A 384 54.06 24.60 36.27
C CYS A 384 52.71 24.61 37.09
N THR A 385 52.61 24.31 38.42
CA THR A 385 51.34 23.98 39.19
C THR A 385 51.15 24.39 40.71
N GLU A 386 50.49 25.51 41.10
CA GLU A 386 50.04 25.92 42.51
C GLU A 386 48.67 26.71 42.50
N GLU A 387 47.91 27.02 43.59
CA GLU A 387 46.45 27.46 43.66
C GLU A 387 46.08 28.99 43.78
N CYS A 388 44.84 29.40 43.38
CA CYS A 388 44.34 30.80 43.18
C CYS A 388 43.09 31.21 44.02
N ASP A 389 43.08 32.44 44.59
CA ASP A 389 42.06 32.98 45.54
C ASP A 389 41.34 34.28 45.08
N GLN A 390 40.58 34.27 43.96
CA GLN A 390 39.82 35.46 43.47
C GLN A 390 38.30 35.25 43.28
N PHE A 391 37.54 36.35 43.25
CA PHE A 391 36.06 36.40 43.09
C PHE A 391 35.62 36.60 41.62
N TYR A 392 34.47 36.03 41.23
CA TYR A 392 33.87 36.22 39.89
C TYR A 392 33.17 37.59 39.73
N GLU A 393 33.14 38.14 38.51
CA GLU A 393 32.63 39.49 38.17
C GLU A 393 31.15 39.76 38.49
N CYS A 394 30.34 38.74 38.80
CA CYS A 394 28.97 38.95 39.28
C CYS A 394 28.91 39.49 40.74
N GLY A 395 30.06 39.57 41.41
CA GLY A 395 30.27 40.32 42.65
C GLY A 395 29.86 39.62 43.94
N GLN A 396 29.47 38.33 43.92
CA GLN A 396 29.02 37.62 45.13
C GLN A 396 29.54 36.16 45.29
N HIS A 397 30.47 35.65 44.45
CA HIS A 397 30.96 34.25 44.52
C HIS A 397 32.49 34.10 44.19
N VAL A 398 33.19 33.08 44.74
CA VAL A 398 34.68 32.88 44.76
C VAL A 398 35.16 31.68 43.90
N CYS A 399 36.38 31.74 43.35
CA CYS A 399 37.07 30.71 42.53
C CYS A 399 38.04 29.83 43.35
N GLN A 400 38.30 28.57 42.92
CA GLN A 400 39.08 27.56 43.65
C GLN A 400 40.03 26.71 42.73
N GLU A 401 40.72 27.31 41.76
CA GLU A 401 41.53 26.60 40.74
C GLU A 401 43.07 26.86 40.82
N LEU A 402 43.89 26.04 40.15
CA LEU A 402 45.38 26.11 40.14
C LEU A 402 45.96 27.23 39.23
N CYS A 403 46.66 28.22 39.79
CA CYS A 403 47.46 29.33 39.21
C CYS A 403 48.43 28.95 38.07
N GLY A 404 48.83 27.68 37.96
CA GLY A 404 49.70 27.19 36.90
C GLY A 404 49.07 27.04 35.50
N MET A 405 47.74 27.17 35.42
CA MET A 405 46.98 27.10 34.17
C MET A 405 46.05 28.32 34.03
N ASP A 406 45.84 28.76 32.79
CA ASP A 406 44.92 29.86 32.48
C ASP A 406 43.49 29.51 32.91
N HIS A 407 42.90 30.32 33.78
CA HIS A 407 41.48 30.27 34.15
C HIS A 407 40.90 31.69 34.26
N SER A 408 39.57 31.83 34.21
CA SER A 408 38.88 33.13 34.07
C SER A 408 37.79 33.33 35.11
N HIS A 409 37.63 34.57 35.58
CA HIS A 409 36.67 34.98 36.62
C HIS A 409 35.42 35.68 36.05
N GLU A 410 35.09 35.42 34.78
CA GLU A 410 33.97 36.02 34.05
C GLU A 410 32.59 35.47 34.46
N ARG A 411 31.54 36.30 34.27
CA ARG A 411 30.14 36.07 34.69
C ARG A 411 29.48 34.75 34.25
N GLN A 412 30.01 34.07 33.23
CA GLN A 412 29.44 32.89 32.58
C GLN A 412 29.37 31.60 33.42
N TYR A 413 29.96 31.60 34.63
CA TYR A 413 30.06 30.43 35.52
C TYR A 413 29.20 30.55 36.81
N CYS A 414 28.22 31.46 36.85
CA CYS A 414 27.31 31.71 37.99
C CYS A 414 26.06 30.78 37.99
N PRO A 415 25.33 30.46 39.10
CA PRO A 415 24.25 29.44 39.08
C PRO A 415 22.74 29.85 39.24
N ALA A 416 22.27 31.09 39.03
CA ALA A 416 20.84 31.54 39.28
C ALA A 416 19.82 31.47 38.07
N ASN A 417 18.54 31.97 38.10
CA ASN A 417 17.38 31.79 37.11
C ASN A 417 16.85 33.00 36.20
N CYS A 418 16.23 32.83 34.96
CA CYS A 418 16.02 33.87 33.85
C CYS A 418 14.56 34.14 33.30
N SER A 419 14.31 35.21 32.48
CA SER A 419 12.97 35.78 32.12
C SER A 419 12.59 36.16 30.64
N LYS A 420 13.18 35.60 29.55
CA LYS A 420 12.96 36.05 28.13
C LYS A 420 12.07 35.12 27.22
N GLU A 421 11.49 35.66 26.13
CA GLU A 421 10.69 34.98 25.07
C GLU A 421 11.47 34.76 23.73
N LEU A 422 11.24 33.63 23.04
CA LEU A 422 11.94 33.16 21.83
C LEU A 422 11.23 33.54 20.51
N ILE A 423 11.95 33.45 19.38
CA ILE A 423 11.50 33.84 18.02
C ILE A 423 10.26 33.07 17.53
N CYS A 424 10.03 31.86 18.03
CA CYS A 424 8.83 31.05 17.78
C CYS A 424 7.62 31.43 18.66
N GLY A 425 7.78 32.34 19.63
CA GLY A 425 6.73 32.82 20.53
C GLY A 425 6.63 32.18 21.93
N HIS A 426 7.61 31.38 22.40
CA HIS A 426 7.57 30.65 23.69
C HIS A 426 8.61 31.13 24.72
N ARG A 427 8.41 30.85 26.04
CA ARG A 427 9.26 31.30 27.18
C ARG A 427 10.37 30.32 27.56
N CYS A 428 11.54 30.84 27.96
CA CYS A 428 12.76 30.07 28.27
C CYS A 428 12.75 29.42 29.68
N ALA A 429 13.29 28.20 29.80
CA ALA A 429 13.39 27.44 31.05
C ALA A 429 14.74 27.54 31.80
N ASN A 430 15.76 28.17 31.20
CA ASN A 430 17.13 28.26 31.75
C ASN A 430 17.37 29.51 32.59
N GLY A 431 18.41 29.47 33.42
CA GLY A 431 18.67 30.46 34.45
C GLY A 431 19.68 31.60 34.22
N CYS A 432 19.73 32.59 35.14
CA CYS A 432 20.65 33.75 35.27
C CYS A 432 22.16 33.43 35.25
N ALA A 433 22.53 32.15 35.32
CA ALA A 433 23.88 31.67 34.98
C ALA A 433 24.40 32.18 33.64
N LYS A 434 23.47 32.31 32.68
CA LYS A 434 23.73 32.83 31.34
C LYS A 434 22.54 33.70 30.92
N ALA A 435 22.64 35.00 31.16
CA ALA A 435 21.61 35.96 30.74
C ALA A 435 21.37 35.98 29.22
N ASP A 436 22.31 35.44 28.43
CA ASP A 436 22.28 35.42 26.97
C ASP A 436 22.02 34.04 26.34
N ASP A 437 21.95 32.96 27.12
CA ASP A 437 21.77 31.58 26.61
C ASP A 437 20.39 31.03 27.03
N HIS A 438 19.38 31.45 26.28
CA HIS A 438 18.04 30.87 26.36
C HIS A 438 18.02 29.47 25.74
N THR A 439 17.01 28.64 26.04
CA THR A 439 16.83 27.39 25.27
C THR A 439 16.79 27.74 23.79
N GLN A 440 17.84 27.41 23.04
CA GLN A 440 18.00 27.79 21.63
C GLN A 440 16.94 27.15 20.72
N ARG A 441 16.11 26.24 21.26
CA ARG A 441 15.35 25.25 20.52
C ARG A 441 13.93 25.10 21.10
N CYS A 442 12.94 25.35 20.26
CA CYS A 442 11.52 25.20 20.57
C CYS A 442 11.08 23.73 20.42
N LEU A 443 10.61 23.10 21.52
CA LEU A 443 10.15 21.71 21.55
C LEU A 443 8.69 21.51 21.11
N GLU A 444 7.97 22.59 20.79
CA GLU A 444 6.59 22.54 20.29
C GLU A 444 6.50 21.95 18.87
N LYS A 445 5.31 21.50 18.48
CA LYS A 445 5.05 20.92 17.15
C LYS A 445 5.26 21.96 16.04
N CYS A 446 5.87 21.57 14.93
CA CYS A 446 6.13 22.44 13.79
C CYS A 446 4.84 22.74 12.97
N ASP A 447 4.59 24.01 12.66
CA ASP A 447 3.44 24.48 11.85
C ASP A 447 3.69 24.49 10.33
N TYR A 448 4.84 23.98 9.87
CA TYR A 448 5.18 23.98 8.45
C TYR A 448 4.29 23.03 7.64
N SER A 449 3.78 23.52 6.50
CA SER A 449 3.12 22.70 5.47
C SER A 449 3.72 22.97 4.09
N CYS A 450 3.87 21.91 3.27
CA CYS A 450 4.39 22.06 1.91
C CYS A 450 3.30 22.48 0.90
N LEU A 451 3.69 22.78 -0.34
CA LEU A 451 2.78 23.15 -1.44
C LEU A 451 1.75 22.06 -1.82
N HIS A 452 1.97 20.83 -1.38
CA HIS A 452 1.02 19.72 -1.50
C HIS A 452 0.05 19.61 -0.32
N GLY A 453 0.23 20.39 0.75
CA GLY A 453 -0.61 20.38 1.95
C GLY A 453 -0.19 19.40 3.05
N TYR A 454 1.01 18.80 2.97
CA TYR A 454 1.52 17.92 4.03
C TYR A 454 2.10 18.72 5.20
N GLU A 455 1.64 18.43 6.42
CA GLU A 455 2.13 19.06 7.66
C GLU A 455 3.38 18.37 8.22
N CYS A 456 4.29 19.15 8.80
CA CYS A 456 5.49 18.65 9.46
C CYS A 456 5.15 18.00 10.81
N SER A 457 5.71 16.81 11.07
CA SER A 457 5.52 16.09 12.34
C SER A 457 6.66 16.29 13.35
N ARG A 458 7.70 17.06 13.00
CA ARG A 458 8.88 17.28 13.84
C ARG A 458 8.68 18.41 14.85
N ALA A 459 9.52 18.44 15.89
CA ALA A 459 9.60 19.59 16.78
C ALA A 459 10.13 20.82 16.02
N CYS A 460 9.70 22.01 16.42
CA CYS A 460 9.97 23.27 15.72
C CYS A 460 11.47 23.59 15.57
N PHE A 461 12.32 23.09 16.49
CA PHE A 461 13.77 23.29 16.41
C PHE A 461 14.49 22.36 15.42
N GLU A 462 13.83 21.30 14.96
CA GLU A 462 14.40 20.35 14.02
C GLU A 462 14.19 20.82 12.58
N GLU A 463 15.11 20.48 11.68
CA GLU A 463 14.94 20.78 10.25
C GLU A 463 13.65 20.13 9.74
N CYS A 464 12.80 20.93 9.08
CA CYS A 464 11.51 20.45 8.56
C CYS A 464 11.70 19.31 7.55
N ILE A 465 10.73 18.38 7.52
CA ILE A 465 10.75 17.27 6.57
C ILE A 465 10.58 17.83 5.16
N LYS A 466 11.61 17.69 4.33
CA LYS A 466 11.62 18.13 2.93
C LYS A 466 10.70 17.23 2.10
N CYS A 467 9.68 17.82 1.49
CA CYS A 467 8.75 17.07 0.64
C CYS A 467 9.45 16.62 -0.66
N VAL A 468 9.63 15.31 -0.83
CA VAL A 468 10.30 14.70 -2.00
C VAL A 468 9.36 14.42 -3.18
N SER A 469 8.06 14.67 -3.00
CA SER A 469 7.08 14.53 -4.08
C SER A 469 7.48 15.41 -5.27
N PRO A 470 7.22 14.96 -6.51
CA PRO A 470 7.40 15.81 -7.69
C PRO A 470 6.72 17.14 -7.45
N CYS A 471 7.44 18.23 -7.75
CA CYS A 471 6.88 19.56 -7.59
C CYS A 471 5.54 19.63 -8.31
N SER A 472 4.47 20.03 -7.61
CA SER A 472 3.13 20.17 -8.19
C SER A 472 3.07 21.26 -9.28
N TYR A 473 4.14 22.04 -9.39
CA TYR A 473 4.26 23.20 -10.24
C TYR A 473 4.48 22.81 -11.71
N GLN A 474 3.39 22.41 -12.37
CA GLN A 474 3.32 22.13 -13.81
C GLN A 474 2.24 22.98 -14.49
N CYS A 475 2.54 23.50 -15.66
CA CYS A 475 1.56 24.12 -16.55
C CYS A 475 1.76 23.60 -17.98
N LYS A 476 0.89 24.00 -18.92
CA LYS A 476 0.99 23.58 -20.33
C LYS A 476 2.30 24.01 -21.01
N HIS A 477 3.00 25.00 -20.45
CA HIS A 477 4.20 25.58 -21.04
C HIS A 477 5.49 25.06 -20.38
N PHE A 478 5.45 24.83 -19.07
CA PHE A 478 6.62 24.43 -18.31
C PHE A 478 6.25 23.41 -17.25
N LYS A 479 7.09 22.39 -17.08
CA LYS A 479 6.95 21.37 -16.06
C LYS A 479 8.21 21.38 -15.21
N CYS A 480 8.05 21.59 -13.90
CA CYS A 480 9.15 21.42 -12.97
C CYS A 480 9.51 19.93 -12.90
N LEU A 481 10.78 19.60 -13.09
CA LEU A 481 11.28 18.22 -12.98
C LEU A 481 11.93 17.96 -11.60
N LYS A 482 11.99 18.99 -10.76
CA LYS A 482 12.57 18.95 -9.42
C LYS A 482 11.56 18.49 -8.36
N ARG A 483 12.08 18.12 -7.20
CA ARG A 483 11.29 17.75 -6.01
C ARG A 483 10.72 19.01 -5.34
N CYS A 484 9.66 18.88 -4.55
CA CYS A 484 8.98 20.02 -3.93
C CYS A 484 9.89 20.92 -3.09
N TYR A 485 10.89 20.37 -2.41
CA TYR A 485 11.83 21.13 -1.59
C TYR A 485 12.93 21.84 -2.40
N GLU A 486 13.11 21.46 -3.66
CA GLU A 486 14.16 21.98 -4.53
C GLU A 486 13.68 23.28 -5.20
N ILE A 487 14.63 24.19 -5.44
CA ILE A 487 14.37 25.39 -6.25
C ILE A 487 13.95 24.90 -7.64
N CYS A 488 12.80 25.35 -8.12
CA CYS A 488 12.28 24.96 -9.43
C CYS A 488 13.29 25.31 -10.53
N ASP A 489 13.52 24.37 -11.45
CA ASP A 489 14.41 24.52 -12.60
C ASP A 489 13.77 25.28 -13.78
N ARG A 490 12.63 25.92 -13.52
CA ARG A 490 11.86 26.64 -14.52
C ARG A 490 11.55 28.06 -14.08
N PRO A 491 11.50 29.02 -15.01
CA PRO A 491 10.95 30.33 -14.71
C PRO A 491 9.43 30.26 -14.45
N PRO A 492 8.87 31.27 -13.76
CA PRO A 492 7.42 31.46 -13.64
C PRO A 492 6.77 31.52 -15.03
N CYS A 493 5.56 30.98 -15.16
CA CYS A 493 4.86 31.02 -16.44
C CYS A 493 4.14 32.36 -16.59
N ASN A 494 4.59 33.19 -17.52
CA ASN A 494 3.96 34.48 -17.83
C ASN A 494 2.81 34.37 -18.86
N ALA A 495 2.35 33.16 -19.20
CA ALA A 495 1.24 32.98 -20.12
C ALA A 495 -0.11 33.21 -19.41
N PRO A 496 -1.11 33.82 -20.07
CA PRO A 496 -2.43 34.03 -19.48
C PRO A 496 -3.12 32.70 -19.20
N CYS A 497 -3.89 32.64 -18.11
CA CYS A 497 -4.75 31.50 -17.81
C CYS A 497 -5.86 31.41 -18.87
N ARG A 498 -6.13 30.19 -19.36
CA ARG A 498 -7.18 29.93 -20.36
C ARG A 498 -8.45 29.34 -19.74
N GLU A 499 -8.50 29.25 -18.41
CA GLU A 499 -9.69 28.81 -17.69
C GLU A 499 -10.77 29.89 -17.75
N ILE A 500 -12.01 29.45 -17.94
CA ILE A 500 -13.21 30.28 -17.85
C ILE A 500 -13.90 29.86 -16.56
N PHE A 501 -14.13 30.81 -15.65
CA PHE A 501 -14.83 30.51 -14.40
C PHE A 501 -16.25 30.01 -14.67
N ASP A 502 -16.86 29.32 -13.71
CA ASP A 502 -18.26 28.89 -13.79
C ASP A 502 -19.23 30.05 -14.06
N CYS A 503 -18.84 31.28 -13.70
CA CYS A 503 -19.56 32.51 -14.01
C CYS A 503 -19.38 33.00 -15.46
N SER A 504 -18.82 32.19 -16.35
CA SER A 504 -18.54 32.47 -17.78
C SER A 504 -17.52 33.57 -18.09
N HIS A 505 -16.84 34.12 -17.08
CA HIS A 505 -15.81 35.12 -17.26
C HIS A 505 -14.41 34.50 -17.40
N GLN A 506 -13.58 35.12 -18.27
CA GLN A 506 -12.20 34.71 -18.46
C GLN A 506 -11.34 34.98 -17.21
N CYS A 507 -10.49 34.02 -16.84
CA CYS A 507 -9.58 34.16 -15.72
C CYS A 507 -8.47 35.19 -16.03
N PRO A 508 -8.29 36.26 -15.20
CA PRO A 508 -7.20 37.23 -15.37
C PRO A 508 -5.87 36.74 -14.78
N GLY A 509 -5.84 35.50 -14.28
CA GLY A 509 -4.68 34.88 -13.65
C GLY A 509 -3.63 34.39 -14.65
N LEU A 510 -2.53 33.88 -14.12
CA LEU A 510 -1.46 33.27 -14.90
C LEU A 510 -1.64 31.75 -14.99
N CYS A 511 -1.14 31.17 -16.08
CA CYS A 511 -1.22 29.75 -16.33
C CYS A 511 -0.39 28.94 -15.31
N GLY A 512 -1.05 28.07 -14.54
CA GLY A 512 -0.42 27.22 -13.54
C GLY A 512 -0.42 27.80 -12.12
N GLU A 513 -1.01 28.99 -11.93
CA GLU A 513 -1.17 29.62 -10.62
C GLU A 513 -2.59 29.44 -10.06
N PRO A 514 -2.78 29.52 -8.73
CA PRO A 514 -4.10 29.57 -8.14
C PRO A 514 -4.91 30.72 -8.75
N CYS A 515 -6.05 30.39 -9.34
CA CYS A 515 -6.86 31.38 -10.05
C CYS A 515 -7.44 32.40 -9.06
N PRO A 516 -7.31 33.71 -9.34
CA PRO A 516 -7.89 34.75 -8.50
C PRO A 516 -9.43 34.73 -8.52
N PRO A 517 -10.10 35.38 -7.55
CA PRO A 517 -11.54 35.58 -7.63
C PRO A 517 -11.93 36.35 -8.89
N CYS A 518 -13.05 35.96 -9.52
CA CYS A 518 -13.55 36.62 -10.73
C CYS A 518 -13.80 38.12 -10.48
N ALA A 519 -13.18 38.97 -11.31
CA ALA A 519 -13.26 40.42 -11.19
C ALA A 519 -14.66 40.99 -11.43
N VAL A 520 -15.42 40.39 -12.35
CA VAL A 520 -16.79 40.84 -12.68
C VAL A 520 -17.79 40.43 -11.58
N CYS A 521 -17.64 39.23 -11.01
CA CYS A 521 -18.55 38.72 -9.99
C CYS A 521 -18.17 39.14 -8.56
N ASN A 522 -16.92 39.55 -8.33
CA ASN A 522 -16.42 39.94 -7.01
C ASN A 522 -15.66 41.28 -7.06
N PRO A 523 -16.27 42.37 -7.58
CA PRO A 523 -15.58 43.65 -7.76
C PRO A 523 -15.09 44.26 -6.44
N ASP A 524 -15.84 44.07 -5.35
CA ASP A 524 -15.56 44.67 -4.04
C ASP A 524 -14.57 43.90 -3.17
N LYS A 525 -14.06 42.74 -3.62
CA LYS A 525 -13.03 42.03 -2.86
C LYS A 525 -11.78 42.90 -2.77
N LYS A 526 -11.30 43.15 -1.55
CA LYS A 526 -10.14 44.00 -1.28
C LYS A 526 -8.89 43.13 -1.10
N CYS A 527 -7.79 43.52 -1.73
CA CYS A 527 -6.50 42.92 -1.47
C CYS A 527 -5.98 43.36 -0.10
N SER A 528 -5.55 42.43 0.74
CA SER A 528 -5.00 42.74 2.08
C SER A 528 -3.63 43.42 2.03
N ILE A 529 -2.92 43.31 0.90
CA ILE A 529 -1.58 43.88 0.68
C ILE A 529 -1.65 45.22 -0.05
N SER A 530 -2.25 45.25 -1.25
CA SER A 530 -2.33 46.49 -2.04
C SER A 530 -3.45 47.42 -1.60
N LEU A 531 -4.37 46.95 -0.74
CA LEU A 531 -5.57 47.66 -0.29
C LEU A 531 -6.52 48.12 -1.41
N ARG A 532 -6.27 47.72 -2.66
CA ARG A 532 -7.12 48.00 -3.83
C ARG A 532 -8.25 46.97 -3.95
N LYS A 533 -9.40 47.41 -4.45
CA LYS A 533 -10.50 46.51 -4.83
C LYS A 533 -10.20 45.80 -6.15
N VAL A 534 -10.77 44.62 -6.37
CA VAL A 534 -10.60 43.88 -7.63
C VAL A 534 -11.11 44.68 -8.85
N SER A 535 -12.11 45.54 -8.69
CA SER A 535 -12.60 46.44 -9.75
C SER A 535 -11.63 47.57 -10.15
N GLU A 536 -10.59 47.82 -9.37
CA GLU A 536 -9.59 48.85 -9.67
C GLU A 536 -8.46 48.35 -10.57
N PHE A 537 -8.42 47.04 -10.86
CA PHE A 537 -7.45 46.46 -11.78
C PHE A 537 -7.95 46.58 -13.22
N ASP A 538 -7.07 47.02 -14.12
CA ASP A 538 -7.43 47.14 -15.54
C ASP A 538 -7.67 45.74 -16.16
N ALA A 539 -8.52 45.66 -17.18
CA ALA A 539 -8.88 44.39 -17.83
C ALA A 539 -7.67 43.63 -18.44
N ASN A 540 -6.56 44.32 -18.68
CA ASN A 540 -5.31 43.77 -19.19
C ASN A 540 -4.25 43.51 -18.11
N GLU A 541 -4.50 43.90 -16.85
CA GLU A 541 -3.58 43.65 -15.75
C GLU A 541 -3.63 42.18 -15.33
N ARG A 542 -2.44 41.56 -15.28
CA ARG A 542 -2.30 40.15 -14.90
C ARG A 542 -2.13 40.04 -13.41
N VAL A 543 -2.88 39.13 -12.80
CA VAL A 543 -2.98 39.06 -11.34
C VAL A 543 -2.53 37.70 -10.81
N TYR A 544 -1.56 37.70 -9.90
CA TYR A 544 -0.92 36.51 -9.33
C TYR A 544 -1.32 36.28 -7.86
N MET A 545 -1.78 35.09 -7.49
CA MET A 545 -2.10 34.77 -6.09
C MET A 545 -0.89 34.19 -5.36
N LEU A 546 -0.45 34.82 -4.26
CA LEU A 546 0.63 34.29 -3.42
C LEU A 546 0.21 32.98 -2.74
N PRO A 547 0.94 31.86 -2.93
CA PRO A 547 0.75 30.67 -2.12
C PRO A 547 1.19 30.94 -0.67
N TYR A 548 0.60 30.24 0.30
CA TYR A 548 0.97 30.34 1.71
C TYR A 548 2.46 30.03 1.90
N CYS A 549 3.27 31.05 2.16
CA CYS A 549 4.67 30.87 2.55
C CYS A 549 4.75 30.81 4.09
N GLY A 550 4.83 29.59 4.64
CA GLY A 550 5.07 29.33 6.06
C GLY A 550 6.52 29.61 6.46
N CYS A 551 6.98 30.86 6.32
CA CYS A 551 8.34 31.27 6.65
C CYS A 551 8.38 32.00 8.00
N GLY A 552 9.07 31.41 8.98
CA GLY A 552 9.48 32.08 10.21
C GLY A 552 10.90 32.62 10.08
N THR A 553 11.03 33.90 9.75
CA THR A 553 11.91 34.93 10.37
C THR A 553 12.20 36.09 9.40
N TYR A 554 11.79 37.29 9.83
CA TYR A 554 11.99 38.62 9.24
C TYR A 554 11.38 38.88 7.86
N TYR A 555 10.05 38.86 7.78
CA TYR A 555 9.26 40.10 7.73
C TYR A 555 7.80 39.75 8.05
N ALA A 556 7.30 40.35 9.11
CA ALA A 556 5.93 40.17 9.58
C ALA A 556 4.91 40.75 8.59
N LEU A 557 3.69 40.19 8.66
CA LEU A 557 2.41 40.63 8.08
C LEU A 557 2.01 39.96 6.75
N LEU A 558 1.12 38.96 6.85
CA LEU A 558 -0.22 38.89 6.22
C LEU A 558 -0.67 37.44 5.96
N LYS A 559 -1.47 36.92 6.89
CA LYS A 559 -2.46 35.86 6.63
C LYS A 559 -3.53 36.41 5.67
N CYS A 560 -4.00 35.55 4.77
CA CYS A 560 -5.16 35.70 3.88
C CYS A 560 -5.06 36.73 2.72
N ALA A 561 -4.95 36.14 1.52
CA ALA A 561 -5.31 36.63 0.17
C ALA A 561 -4.54 37.82 -0.47
N CYS A 562 -4.10 37.56 -1.72
CA CYS A 562 -3.97 38.46 -2.89
C CYS A 562 -2.61 39.13 -3.25
N PHE A 563 -2.25 38.95 -4.54
CA PHE A 563 -1.64 39.86 -5.53
C PHE A 563 -0.25 40.49 -5.36
N LYS A 564 0.70 40.11 -6.25
CA LYS A 564 1.96 40.83 -6.51
C LYS A 564 2.14 41.11 -8.02
N LEU A 565 2.51 42.34 -8.36
CA LEU A 565 2.90 42.81 -9.69
C LEU A 565 4.34 42.38 -10.01
N LEU A 566 4.61 41.86 -11.21
CA LEU A 566 5.96 41.83 -11.79
C LEU A 566 6.06 43.03 -12.74
N VAL A 567 6.97 43.96 -12.44
CA VAL A 567 7.39 45.05 -13.35
C VAL A 567 8.32 44.47 -14.39
#